data_AF-A0A8H7PZB6-F1
#
_entry.id   AF-A0A8H7PZB6-F1
#
_cell.length_a   1.000
_cell.length_b   1.000
_cell.length_c   1.000
_cell.angle_alpha   90.00
_cell.angle_beta   90.00
_cell.angle_gamma   90.00
#
_symmetry.space_group_name_H-M   'P 1'
#
loop_
_entity.id
_entity.type
_entity.pdbx_description
1 polymer ?
#
loop_
_entity_poly.entity_id
_entity_poly.type
_entity_poly.pdbx_seq_one_letter_code
_entity_poly.pdbx_strand_id
1 'polypeptide(L)'
;MTGHPNVATIYALIQAGRIEIHNEHHQVTFELSVGVIPIDIYWTKDGKIEKIMMMTQKQSEFISIHDPSIICPMFNLTPDDLLEGVPIQIVSTGTPQVMLPLKSEGSLRKVCIADPEAYIQYRTQSGFFSPHFYICTGISEGASTFTRHFMLPPNLTEDPATGSATGE
;
A
#
# COMPACT_ATOMS: atom_id res chain seq x y z
N MET A 1 -6.52 -4.40 7.23
CA MET A 1 -6.59 -3.14 8.00
C MET A 1 -6.20 -2.03 7.04
N THR A 2 -6.92 -0.91 7.02
CA THR A 2 -6.55 0.23 6.14
C THR A 2 -6.10 1.37 7.04
N GLY A 3 -4.86 1.83 6.88
CA GLY A 3 -4.30 2.92 7.69
C GLY A 3 -5.04 4.25 7.50
N HIS A 4 -5.40 4.60 6.26
CA HIS A 4 -6.01 5.89 5.92
C HIS A 4 -7.32 6.21 6.68
N PRO A 5 -8.31 5.30 6.79
CA PRO A 5 -9.51 5.55 7.62
C PRO A 5 -9.21 5.74 9.11
N ASN A 6 -8.23 5.02 9.65
CA ASN A 6 -7.89 5.10 11.08
C ASN A 6 -7.21 6.43 11.40
N VAL A 7 -6.26 6.87 10.57
CA VAL A 7 -5.63 8.20 10.67
C VAL A 7 -6.68 9.31 10.54
N ALA A 8 -7.59 9.20 9.56
CA ALA A 8 -8.67 10.18 9.38
C ALA A 8 -9.63 10.22 10.59
N THR A 9 -9.93 9.07 11.19
CA THR A 9 -10.79 8.99 12.39
C THR A 9 -10.13 9.68 13.58
N ILE A 10 -8.85 9.46 13.83
CA ILE A 10 -8.11 10.14 14.89
C ILE A 10 -8.07 11.64 14.66
N TYR A 11 -7.77 12.07 13.43
CA TYR A 11 -7.78 13.48 13.09
C TYR A 11 -9.15 14.12 13.37
N ALA A 12 -10.25 13.46 12.97
CA ALA A 12 -11.61 13.94 13.23
C ALA A 12 -11.95 14.01 14.73
N LEU A 13 -11.53 13.01 15.53
CA LEU A 13 -11.76 12.98 16.97
C LEU A 13 -10.99 14.09 17.70
N ILE A 14 -9.76 14.40 17.26
CA ILE A 14 -8.99 15.52 17.78
C ILE A 14 -9.68 16.86 17.44
N GLN A 15 -10.06 17.06 16.18
CA GLN A 15 -10.76 18.28 15.74
C GLN A 15 -12.11 18.48 16.46
N ALA A 16 -12.79 17.39 16.80
CA ALA A 16 -14.03 17.42 17.56
C ALA A 16 -13.84 17.64 19.07
N GLY A 17 -12.59 17.78 19.56
CA GLY A 17 -12.28 17.92 20.98
C GLY A 17 -12.66 16.69 21.81
N ARG A 18 -12.71 15.50 21.19
CA ARG A 18 -13.04 14.23 21.85
C ARG A 18 -11.80 13.51 22.39
N ILE A 19 -10.62 13.90 21.93
CA ILE A 19 -9.33 13.48 22.46
C ILE A 19 -8.65 14.74 22.95
N GLU A 20 -8.48 14.85 24.27
CA GLU A 20 -7.74 15.94 24.88
C GLU A 20 -6.25 15.60 24.89
N ILE A 21 -5.43 16.50 24.36
CA ILE A 21 -4.00 16.31 24.23
C ILE A 21 -3.30 17.37 25.07
N HIS A 22 -2.51 16.90 26.04
CA HIS A 22 -1.91 17.75 27.06
C HIS A 22 -0.40 17.93 26.91
N ASN A 23 0.23 17.12 26.05
CA ASN A 23 1.69 17.09 25.85
C ASN A 23 2.03 17.04 24.36
N GLU A 24 3.29 17.34 24.00
CA GLU A 24 3.81 17.27 22.62
C GLU A 24 3.72 15.85 22.01
N HIS A 25 3.57 14.82 22.85
CA HIS A 25 3.31 13.43 22.47
C HIS A 25 2.16 12.87 23.30
N HIS A 26 1.22 12.20 22.61
CA HIS A 26 0.09 11.52 23.23
C HIS A 26 -0.17 10.20 22.51
N GLN A 27 -0.47 9.15 23.26
CA GLN A 27 -0.76 7.84 22.72
C GLN A 27 -2.21 7.45 23.03
N VAL A 28 -2.94 7.04 22.00
CA VAL A 28 -4.27 6.45 22.11
C VAL A 28 -4.27 5.04 21.54
N THR A 29 -5.21 4.21 21.97
CA THR A 29 -5.34 2.84 21.47
C THR A 29 -6.67 2.63 20.78
N PHE A 30 -6.65 2.01 19.60
CA PHE A 30 -7.86 1.49 18.96
C PHE A 30 -7.97 -0.01 19.15
N GLU A 31 -9.11 -0.44 19.68
CA GLU A 31 -9.51 -1.85 19.65
C GLU A 31 -10.23 -2.11 18.32
N LEU A 32 -9.53 -2.77 17.40
CA LEU A 32 -10.10 -3.22 16.13
C LEU A 32 -10.24 -4.75 16.15
N SER A 33 -10.98 -5.31 15.19
CA SER A 33 -11.13 -6.77 15.05
C SER A 33 -9.80 -7.52 14.84
N VAL A 34 -8.73 -6.79 14.52
CA VAL A 34 -7.36 -7.29 14.32
C VAL A 34 -6.46 -7.12 15.54
N GLY A 35 -7.00 -6.60 16.66
CA GLY A 35 -6.28 -6.38 17.91
C GLY A 35 -6.27 -4.92 18.36
N VAL A 36 -5.62 -4.68 19.50
CA VAL A 36 -5.40 -3.35 20.05
C VAL A 36 -4.19 -2.72 19.36
N ILE A 37 -4.37 -1.51 18.83
CA ILE A 37 -3.36 -0.82 18.04
C ILE A 37 -3.03 0.52 18.68
N PRO A 38 -1.77 0.75 19.08
CA PRO A 38 -1.33 2.05 19.54
C PRO A 38 -1.21 3.03 18.37
N ILE A 39 -1.65 4.26 18.63
CA ILE A 39 -1.55 5.41 17.72
C ILE A 39 -0.86 6.53 18.49
N ASP A 40 0.28 6.96 17.96
CA ASP A 40 1.06 8.06 18.48
C ASP A 40 0.67 9.36 17.76
N ILE A 41 0.41 10.40 18.54
CA ILE A 41 0.01 11.71 18.07
C ILE A 41 1.06 12.71 18.55
N TYR A 42 1.64 13.44 17.62
CA TYR A 42 2.67 14.47 17.86
C TYR A 42 2.11 15.86 17.58
N TRP A 43 2.49 16.82 18.43
CA TRP A 43 1.99 18.20 18.39
C TRP A 43 3.13 19.20 18.31
N THR A 44 2.89 20.27 17.55
CA THR A 44 3.72 21.47 17.65
C THR A 44 3.41 22.20 18.96
N LYS A 45 4.39 22.94 19.48
CA LYS A 45 4.25 23.79 20.68
C LYS A 45 3.08 24.78 20.59
N ASP A 46 2.72 25.15 19.38
CA ASP A 46 1.66 26.08 18.99
C ASP A 46 0.28 25.41 18.80
N GLY A 47 0.13 24.16 19.25
CA GLY A 47 -1.19 23.54 19.38
C GLY A 47 -1.72 22.93 18.08
N LYS A 48 -0.83 22.53 17.16
CA LYS A 48 -1.23 21.89 15.89
C LYS A 48 -0.74 20.45 15.84
N ILE A 49 -1.52 19.59 15.20
CA ILE A 49 -1.11 18.22 14.90
C ILE A 49 0.08 18.28 13.95
N GLU A 50 1.22 17.76 14.39
CA GLU A 50 2.43 17.62 13.57
C GLU A 50 2.42 16.28 12.83
N LYS A 51 2.07 15.19 13.53
CA LYS A 51 2.09 13.84 12.97
C LYS A 51 1.13 12.92 13.72
N ILE A 52 0.44 12.05 12.99
CA ILE A 52 -0.27 10.89 13.53
C ILE A 52 0.43 9.65 12.97
N MET A 53 0.91 8.76 13.84
CA MET A 53 1.64 7.56 13.46
C MET A 53 0.93 6.34 14.05
N MET A 54 0.70 5.33 13.23
CA MET A 54 0.11 4.05 13.63
C MET A 54 1.21 2.99 13.57
N MET A 55 1.50 2.31 14.70
CA MET A 55 2.76 1.57 14.86
C MET A 55 2.68 0.06 14.59
N THR A 56 1.50 -0.51 14.31
CA THR A 56 1.37 -1.97 14.13
C THR A 56 0.71 -2.34 12.80
N GLN A 57 1.53 -2.41 11.76
CA GLN A 57 1.27 -3.33 10.65
C GLN A 57 1.73 -4.75 11.04
N LYS A 58 0.99 -5.77 10.61
CA LYS A 58 1.38 -7.17 10.80
C LYS A 58 2.74 -7.39 10.10
N GLN A 59 3.62 -8.19 10.69
CA GLN A 59 4.90 -8.56 10.06
C GLN A 59 4.67 -9.06 8.63
N SER A 60 5.50 -8.59 7.69
CA SER A 60 5.40 -8.96 6.29
C SER A 60 5.67 -10.46 6.11
N GLU A 61 4.70 -11.16 5.53
CA GLU A 61 4.80 -12.54 5.09
C GLU A 61 5.13 -12.57 3.59
N PHE A 62 6.25 -13.20 3.24
CA PHE A 62 6.68 -13.41 1.85
C PHE A 62 6.22 -14.81 1.41
N ILE A 63 5.30 -14.88 0.46
CA ILE A 63 4.53 -16.10 0.19
C ILE A 63 5.09 -16.87 -1.01
N SER A 64 4.99 -16.33 -2.24
CA SER A 64 5.38 -17.04 -3.46
C SER A 64 5.97 -16.11 -4.51
N ILE A 65 6.96 -16.61 -5.26
CA ILE A 65 7.59 -15.92 -6.40
C ILE A 65 6.88 -16.35 -7.69
N HIS A 66 6.70 -15.40 -8.60
CA HIS A 66 5.97 -15.60 -9.86
C HIS A 66 6.87 -15.39 -11.07
N ASP A 67 6.61 -16.17 -12.13
CA ASP A 67 7.34 -16.08 -13.40
C ASP A 67 6.96 -14.78 -14.14
N PRO A 68 7.94 -13.88 -14.41
CA PRO A 68 7.73 -12.68 -15.19
C PRO A 68 7.05 -12.91 -16.54
N SER A 69 7.39 -14.00 -17.23
CA SER A 69 6.87 -14.29 -18.57
C SER A 69 5.37 -14.58 -18.59
N ILE A 70 4.82 -15.00 -17.45
CA ILE A 70 3.39 -15.31 -17.31
C ILE A 70 2.61 -14.06 -16.90
N ILE A 71 3.07 -13.36 -15.85
CA ILE A 71 2.29 -12.28 -15.23
C ILE A 71 2.43 -10.94 -15.94
N CYS A 72 3.59 -10.60 -16.52
CA CYS A 72 3.81 -9.30 -17.15
C CYS A 72 2.86 -9.02 -18.33
N PRO A 73 2.59 -9.98 -19.24
CA PRO A 73 1.67 -9.74 -20.36
C PRO A 73 0.26 -9.32 -19.93
N MET A 74 -0.22 -9.76 -18.75
CA MET A 74 -1.54 -9.38 -18.22
C MET A 74 -1.63 -7.87 -17.94
N PHE A 75 -0.49 -7.20 -17.78
CA PHE A 75 -0.38 -5.80 -17.35
C PHE A 75 0.24 -4.86 -18.39
N ASN A 76 0.30 -5.25 -19.67
CA ASN A 76 0.99 -4.50 -20.73
C ASN A 76 2.49 -4.29 -20.44
N LEU A 77 3.11 -5.28 -19.79
CA LEU A 77 4.52 -5.30 -19.43
C LEU A 77 5.24 -6.47 -20.10
N THR A 78 6.57 -6.33 -20.17
CA THR A 78 7.51 -7.39 -20.53
C THR A 78 8.48 -7.63 -19.37
N PRO A 79 9.18 -8.77 -19.30
CA PRO A 79 10.22 -8.97 -18.29
C PRO A 79 11.29 -7.86 -18.29
N ASP A 80 11.56 -7.26 -19.46
CA ASP A 80 12.50 -6.14 -19.60
C ASP A 80 12.01 -4.87 -18.88
N ASP A 81 10.73 -4.74 -18.54
CA ASP A 81 10.21 -3.61 -17.77
C ASP A 81 10.47 -3.72 -16.26
N LEU A 82 10.87 -4.91 -15.80
CA LEU A 82 11.10 -5.17 -14.39
C LEU A 82 12.45 -4.63 -13.92
N LEU A 83 12.51 -4.34 -12.63
CA LEU A 83 13.77 -4.02 -11.96
C LEU A 83 14.65 -5.29 -11.89
N GLU A 84 15.87 -5.18 -12.39
CA GLU A 84 16.81 -6.29 -12.42
C GLU A 84 17.14 -6.80 -11.00
N GLY A 85 17.16 -8.12 -10.84
CA GLY A 85 17.53 -8.76 -9.57
C GLY A 85 16.44 -8.76 -8.49
N VAL A 86 15.24 -8.23 -8.76
CA VAL A 86 14.13 -8.21 -7.80
C VAL A 86 12.97 -9.08 -8.31
N PRO A 87 12.53 -10.10 -7.54
CA PRO A 87 11.48 -11.01 -7.98
C PRO A 87 10.09 -10.37 -7.91
N ILE A 88 9.17 -10.86 -8.75
CA ILE A 88 7.74 -10.64 -8.54
C ILE A 88 7.28 -11.60 -7.46
N GLN A 89 6.72 -11.07 -6.37
CA GLN A 89 6.45 -11.86 -5.17
C GLN A 89 5.14 -11.44 -4.50
N ILE A 90 4.40 -12.42 -3.99
CA ILE A 90 3.27 -12.14 -3.09
C ILE A 90 3.81 -11.78 -1.71
N VAL A 91 3.44 -10.60 -1.22
CA VAL A 91 3.76 -10.10 0.12
C VAL A 91 2.45 -9.76 0.84
N SER A 92 2.37 -10.08 2.14
CA SER A 92 1.18 -9.82 2.96
C SER A 92 1.56 -9.22 4.30
N THR A 93 0.96 -8.08 4.64
CA THR A 93 0.89 -7.54 6.01
C THR A 93 -0.52 -7.74 6.60
N GLY A 94 -1.26 -8.73 6.09
CA GLY A 94 -2.65 -9.04 6.43
C GLY A 94 -3.57 -9.12 5.20
N THR A 95 -3.16 -8.57 4.06
CA THR A 95 -3.83 -8.76 2.77
C THR A 95 -2.76 -9.07 1.72
N PRO A 96 -2.78 -10.27 1.09
CA PRO A 96 -1.73 -10.66 0.17
C PRO A 96 -1.82 -9.85 -1.12
N GLN A 97 -0.72 -9.25 -1.55
CA GLN A 97 -0.62 -8.50 -2.80
C GLN A 97 0.56 -9.00 -3.60
N VAL A 98 0.42 -9.07 -4.92
CA VAL A 98 1.55 -9.39 -5.80
C VAL A 98 2.32 -8.12 -6.11
N MET A 99 3.60 -8.10 -5.72
CA MET A 99 4.50 -6.96 -5.84
C MET A 99 5.28 -7.05 -7.16
N LEU A 100 5.13 -6.04 -8.02
CA LEU A 100 5.82 -5.96 -9.32
C LEU A 100 6.81 -4.78 -9.31
N PRO A 101 8.13 -5.05 -9.14
CA PRO A 101 9.15 -4.02 -9.18
C PRO A 101 9.45 -3.63 -10.63
N LEU A 102 9.28 -2.35 -10.97
CA LEU A 102 9.55 -1.84 -12.31
C LEU A 102 10.84 -1.01 -12.32
N LYS A 103 11.51 -0.97 -13.47
CA LYS A 103 12.79 -0.26 -13.60
C LYS A 103 12.67 1.24 -13.85
N SER A 104 11.49 1.71 -14.29
CA SER A 104 11.34 3.10 -14.74
C SER A 104 9.91 3.63 -14.62
N GLU A 105 9.79 4.95 -14.53
CA GLU A 105 8.50 5.65 -14.60
C GLU A 105 7.75 5.35 -15.90
N GLY A 106 8.44 5.24 -17.04
CA GLY A 106 7.83 4.88 -18.32
C GLY A 106 7.16 3.51 -18.28
N SER A 107 7.82 2.52 -17.66
CA SER A 107 7.26 1.19 -17.44
C SER A 107 6.04 1.25 -16.52
N LEU A 108 6.07 2.06 -15.47
CA LEU A 108 4.94 2.20 -14.53
C LEU A 108 3.73 2.92 -15.16
N ARG A 109 3.96 3.97 -15.95
CA ARG A 109 2.89 4.75 -16.59
C ARG A 109 2.11 3.97 -17.65
N LYS A 110 2.76 3.04 -18.36
CA LYS A 110 2.09 2.22 -19.39
C LYS A 110 1.30 1.02 -18.82
N VAL A 111 1.43 0.73 -17.53
CA VAL A 111 0.71 -0.37 -16.87
C VAL A 111 -0.79 -0.21 -17.10
N CYS A 112 -1.43 -1.26 -17.60
CA CYS A 112 -2.88 -1.36 -17.73
C CYS A 112 -3.26 -2.84 -17.74
N ILE A 113 -4.51 -3.17 -17.39
CA ILE A 113 -4.97 -4.57 -17.47
C ILE A 113 -5.22 -4.90 -18.95
N ALA A 114 -4.23 -5.53 -19.59
CA ALA A 114 -4.23 -5.87 -21.01
C ALA A 114 -5.03 -7.14 -21.29
N ASP A 115 -5.03 -8.10 -20.34
CA ASP A 115 -5.83 -9.33 -20.40
C ASP A 115 -6.57 -9.54 -19.07
N PRO A 116 -7.80 -8.99 -18.94
CA PRO A 116 -8.60 -9.11 -17.73
C PRO A 116 -8.94 -10.56 -17.36
N GLU A 117 -9.16 -11.42 -18.35
CA GLU A 117 -9.56 -12.81 -18.12
C GLU A 117 -8.38 -13.62 -17.58
N ALA A 118 -7.21 -13.53 -18.23
CA ALA A 118 -5.99 -14.16 -17.74
C ALA A 118 -5.62 -13.65 -16.35
N TYR A 119 -5.77 -12.34 -16.09
CA TYR A 119 -5.56 -11.76 -14.77
C TYR A 119 -6.48 -12.38 -13.70
N ILE A 120 -7.79 -12.46 -13.95
CA ILE A 120 -8.77 -13.03 -13.00
C ILE A 120 -8.45 -14.50 -12.71
N GLN A 121 -8.16 -15.28 -13.75
CA GLN A 121 -7.80 -16.70 -13.61
C GLN A 121 -6.51 -16.86 -12.80
N TYR A 122 -5.46 -16.14 -13.17
CA TYR A 122 -4.16 -16.21 -12.52
C TYR A 122 -4.22 -15.77 -11.06
N ARG A 123 -4.96 -14.70 -10.77
CA ARG A 123 -5.23 -14.23 -9.42
C ARG A 123 -5.91 -15.29 -8.57
N THR A 124 -6.95 -15.93 -9.11
CA THR A 124 -7.71 -16.97 -8.41
C THR A 124 -6.84 -18.19 -8.09
N GLN A 125 -5.96 -18.57 -9.01
CA GLN A 125 -5.02 -19.68 -8.82
C GLN A 125 -3.90 -19.34 -7.84
N SER A 126 -3.39 -18.11 -7.90
CA SER A 126 -2.23 -17.66 -7.13
C SER A 126 -2.56 -17.15 -5.72
N GLY A 127 -3.83 -16.82 -5.45
CA GLY A 127 -4.31 -16.43 -4.12
C GLY A 127 -3.94 -15.03 -3.65
N PHE A 128 -3.46 -14.14 -4.53
CA PHE A 128 -3.27 -12.72 -4.17
C PHE A 128 -4.56 -11.91 -4.31
N PHE A 129 -4.67 -10.84 -3.53
CA PHE A 129 -5.82 -9.95 -3.53
C PHE A 129 -5.76 -8.94 -4.67
N SER A 130 -4.62 -8.26 -4.86
CA SER A 130 -4.44 -7.26 -5.91
C SER A 130 -2.97 -7.12 -6.32
N PRO A 131 -2.68 -6.56 -7.51
CA PRO A 131 -1.34 -6.24 -7.94
C PRO A 131 -0.92 -4.84 -7.46
N HIS A 132 0.35 -4.72 -7.09
CA HIS A 132 0.97 -3.46 -6.72
C HIS A 132 2.26 -3.28 -7.51
N PHE A 133 2.32 -2.20 -8.29
CA PHE A 133 3.45 -1.86 -9.16
C PHE A 133 4.22 -0.70 -8.54
N TYR A 134 5.54 -0.78 -8.52
CA TYR A 134 6.35 0.27 -7.90
C TYR A 134 7.69 0.47 -8.60
N ILE A 135 8.24 1.67 -8.46
CA ILE A 135 9.63 2.00 -8.76
C ILE A 135 10.30 2.58 -7.52
N CYS A 136 11.60 2.34 -7.35
CA CYS A 136 12.40 2.84 -6.22
C CYS A 136 12.93 4.27 -6.42
N THR A 137 12.18 5.08 -7.18
CA THR A 137 12.48 6.48 -7.44
C THR A 137 11.20 7.29 -7.27
N GLY A 138 11.21 8.30 -6.42
CA GLY A 138 10.07 9.22 -6.29
C GLY A 138 9.98 10.19 -7.48
N ILE A 139 8.77 10.67 -7.73
CA ILE A 139 8.46 11.66 -8.78
C ILE A 139 8.25 13.08 -8.23
N SER A 140 8.40 13.26 -6.91
CA SER A 140 8.28 14.54 -6.21
C SER A 140 9.42 14.72 -5.20
N GLU A 141 9.68 15.96 -4.80
CA GLU A 141 10.66 16.27 -3.77
C GLU A 141 10.36 15.50 -2.48
N GLY A 142 11.35 14.78 -1.95
CA GLY A 142 11.23 13.95 -0.74
C GLY A 142 10.60 12.56 -0.93
N ALA A 143 10.10 12.20 -2.11
CA ALA A 143 9.56 10.85 -2.36
C ALA A 143 10.67 9.85 -2.71
N SER A 144 10.60 8.66 -2.13
CA SER A 144 11.54 7.54 -2.40
C SER A 144 10.97 6.49 -3.35
N THR A 145 9.66 6.48 -3.57
CA THR A 145 8.98 5.53 -4.45
C THR A 145 7.86 6.20 -5.25
N PHE A 146 7.46 5.58 -6.36
CA PHE A 146 6.25 5.91 -7.09
C PHE A 146 5.52 4.60 -7.42
N THR A 147 4.20 4.56 -7.17
CA THR A 147 3.43 3.31 -7.18
C THR A 147 2.12 3.45 -7.92
N ARG A 148 1.61 2.33 -8.43
CA ARG A 148 0.24 2.20 -8.93
C ARG A 148 -0.40 0.94 -8.36
N HIS A 149 -1.67 1.02 -8.01
CA HIS A 149 -2.42 -0.10 -7.46
C HIS A 149 -3.76 -0.24 -8.18
N PHE A 150 -4.03 -1.43 -8.70
CA PHE A 150 -5.29 -1.71 -9.40
C PHE A 150 -6.24 -2.50 -8.53
N MET A 151 -7.47 -2.00 -8.44
CA MET A 151 -8.55 -2.66 -7.71
C MET A 151 -9.25 -3.74 -8.55
N LEU A 152 -10.09 -4.53 -7.89
CA LEU A 152 -10.69 -5.74 -8.45
C LEU A 152 -11.72 -5.46 -9.56
N PRO A 153 -11.78 -6.28 -10.62
CA PRO A 153 -12.91 -6.32 -11.54
C PRO A 153 -14.23 -6.56 -10.77
N PRO A 154 -15.36 -5.96 -11.19
CA PRO A 154 -15.54 -5.15 -12.41
C PRO A 154 -15.13 -3.68 -12.26
N ASN A 155 -14.78 -3.24 -11.06
CA ASN A 155 -14.35 -1.87 -10.79
C ASN A 155 -12.85 -1.75 -11.03
N LEU A 156 -12.47 -1.59 -12.31
CA LEU A 156 -11.11 -1.32 -12.79
C LEU A 156 -10.65 0.11 -12.42
N THR A 157 -10.87 0.50 -11.17
CA THR A 157 -10.51 1.81 -10.64
C THR A 157 -9.12 1.71 -10.02
N GLU A 158 -8.27 2.67 -10.36
CA GLU A 158 -6.94 2.81 -9.75
C GLU A 158 -7.10 3.40 -8.35
N ASP A 159 -6.48 2.79 -7.34
CA ASP A 159 -6.46 3.31 -5.97
C ASP A 159 -5.31 4.31 -5.82
N PRO A 160 -5.57 5.60 -5.54
CA PRO A 160 -4.54 6.62 -5.45
C PRO A 160 -3.63 6.46 -4.21
N ALA A 161 -4.03 5.71 -3.17
CA ALA A 161 -3.21 5.52 -1.97
C ALA A 161 -3.55 4.22 -1.21
N THR A 162 -2.78 3.15 -1.46
CA THR A 162 -2.98 1.85 -0.80
C THR A 162 -2.00 1.63 0.37
N GLY A 163 -2.36 2.05 1.58
CA GLY A 163 -1.49 1.91 2.77
C GLY A 163 -1.09 0.46 3.10
N SER A 164 -1.93 -0.53 2.74
CA SER A 164 -1.60 -1.95 2.89
C SER A 164 -0.54 -2.46 1.90
N ALA A 165 -0.34 -1.74 0.79
CA ALA A 165 0.66 -2.04 -0.23
C ALA A 165 2.00 -1.36 0.06
N THR A 166 1.93 -0.12 0.56
CA THR A 166 3.10 0.72 0.83
C THR A 166 3.79 0.40 2.16
N GLY A 167 3.11 -0.29 3.08
CA GLY A 167 3.69 -0.64 4.38
C GLY A 167 3.54 0.44 5.47
N GLU A 168 2.58 1.36 5.31
CA GLU A 168 2.31 2.50 6.23
C GLU A 168 1.38 2.14 7.41
#